data_AF-A0AAD3R9U8-F1
#
_entry.id   AF-A0AAD3R9U8-F1
#
_cell.length_a   1.000
_cell.length_b   1.000
_cell.length_c   1.000
_cell.angle_alpha   90.00
_cell.angle_beta   90.00
_cell.angle_gamma   90.00
#
_symmetry.space_group_name_H-M   'P 1'
#
loop_
_entity.id
_entity.type
_entity.pdbx_description
1 polymer ?
#
loop_
_entity_poly.entity_id
_entity_poly.type
_entity_poly.pdbx_seq_one_letter_code
_entity_poly.pdbx_strand_id
1 'polypeptide(L)'
;MVTPSKNYTQYIPLSIYDLADGWGVHPLPHDWAPTLGIAHKSFGVAAINPSHPLAQMPLPPSMKNCIQLAACEASELLPMNPDLPADLFTSCLTTPIKIALRWFCMQKSAKLVPGVTLDLIEKIPGRLNDRRTPLGELNWIFTAITDTIAWNVLPRDLFQKLFRQDLLVASLFRNFLLAERIMRSYNCTPVSSPRLPPTYMHAMWQAWDLAVDICLSQLPTIIEEGTAFRIWQNFDPWRWCRSRQAPASSTPLLSDPIPEVRCAAVFALGTFVGNSAERTDHSTTIDHNVAMMLAQLINDGSPVVRK
;
A
#
# COMPACT_ATOMS: atom_id res chain seq x y z
N MET A 1 23.57 6.34 -17.23
CA MET A 1 23.92 5.57 -16.01
C MET A 1 25.44 5.65 -15.84
N VAL A 2 26.02 5.22 -14.71
CA VAL A 2 27.48 5.12 -14.58
C VAL A 2 27.86 3.74 -14.03
N THR A 3 29.00 3.22 -14.47
CA THR A 3 29.59 1.98 -13.94
C THR A 3 30.99 2.26 -13.42
N PRO A 4 31.45 1.57 -12.37
CA PRO A 4 32.81 1.73 -11.89
C PRO A 4 33.81 1.17 -12.92
N SER A 5 34.95 1.84 -13.07
CA SER A 5 36.10 1.30 -13.81
C SER A 5 36.61 0.02 -13.14
N LYS A 6 37.37 -0.80 -13.87
CA LYS A 6 37.93 -2.07 -13.34
C LYS A 6 38.69 -1.91 -12.01
N ASN A 7 39.26 -0.72 -11.77
CA ASN A 7 40.02 -0.40 -10.57
C ASN A 7 39.23 0.42 -9.54
N TYR A 8 37.92 0.65 -9.76
CA TYR A 8 37.02 1.43 -8.91
C TYR A 8 37.46 2.89 -8.67
N THR A 9 38.31 3.42 -9.53
CA THR A 9 38.86 4.79 -9.41
C THR A 9 38.06 5.84 -10.16
N GLN A 10 37.28 5.42 -11.15
CA GLN A 10 36.56 6.31 -12.05
C GLN A 10 35.16 5.78 -12.32
N TYR A 11 34.21 6.68 -12.52
CA TYR A 11 32.87 6.37 -12.99
C TYR A 11 32.81 6.55 -14.51
N ILE A 12 32.54 5.46 -15.23
CA ILE A 12 32.42 5.43 -16.68
C ILE A 12 30.96 5.69 -17.04
N PRO A 13 30.66 6.68 -17.91
CA PRO A 13 29.30 6.91 -18.38
C PRO A 13 28.84 5.72 -19.23
N LEU A 14 27.69 5.15 -18.88
CA LEU A 14 27.04 4.08 -19.61
C LEU A 14 25.78 4.62 -20.29
N SER A 15 25.74 4.45 -21.61
CA SER A 15 24.57 4.78 -22.44
C SER A 15 23.43 3.81 -22.15
N ILE A 16 22.21 4.35 -22.15
CA ILE A 16 20.99 3.56 -21.94
C ILE A 16 20.72 2.67 -23.18
N TYR A 17 21.11 3.14 -24.36
CA TYR A 17 20.98 2.38 -25.61
C TYR A 17 21.86 1.13 -25.57
N ASP A 18 23.12 1.28 -25.14
CA ASP A 18 24.06 0.16 -25.05
C ASP A 18 23.60 -0.89 -24.03
N LEU A 19 22.91 -0.47 -22.96
CA LEU A 19 22.35 -1.37 -21.96
C LEU A 19 21.07 -2.08 -22.47
N ALA A 20 20.25 -1.41 -23.26
CA ALA A 20 19.09 -2.04 -23.89
C ALA A 20 19.49 -3.03 -25.01
N ASP A 21 20.54 -2.72 -25.76
CA ASP A 21 21.02 -3.55 -26.88
C ASP A 21 21.91 -4.70 -26.40
N GLY A 22 22.84 -4.44 -25.47
CA GLY A 22 23.87 -5.40 -25.06
C GLY A 22 23.45 -6.44 -24.01
N TRP A 23 22.38 -6.22 -23.26
CA TRP A 23 21.95 -7.12 -22.16
C TRP A 23 20.66 -7.90 -22.47
N GLY A 24 20.29 -7.98 -23.75
CA GLY A 24 19.30 -8.95 -24.21
C GLY A 24 17.85 -8.48 -24.12
N VAL A 25 17.55 -7.24 -24.52
CA VAL A 25 16.19 -6.89 -24.94
C VAL A 25 15.97 -7.36 -26.39
N HIS A 26 16.25 -8.65 -26.66
CA HIS A 26 15.88 -9.29 -27.92
C HIS A 26 14.38 -9.64 -27.88
N PRO A 27 13.62 -9.36 -28.95
CA PRO A 27 12.25 -9.84 -29.06
C PRO A 27 12.31 -11.36 -29.27
N LEU A 28 12.15 -12.13 -28.20
CA LEU A 28 11.83 -13.55 -28.34
C LEU A 28 10.47 -13.66 -29.06
N PRO A 29 10.22 -14.68 -29.91
CA PRO A 29 9.00 -14.81 -30.72
C PRO A 29 7.70 -15.03 -29.92
N HIS A 30 7.73 -14.81 -28.61
CA HIS A 30 6.65 -15.18 -27.73
C HIS A 30 6.51 -14.13 -26.60
N ASP A 31 5.38 -13.43 -26.67
CA ASP A 31 4.92 -12.27 -25.90
C ASP A 31 4.75 -12.54 -24.38
N TRP A 32 5.83 -12.79 -23.65
CA TRP A 32 5.71 -12.99 -22.18
C TRP A 32 7.01 -12.70 -21.43
N ALA A 33 7.25 -11.42 -21.15
CA ALA A 33 7.65 -10.93 -19.82
C ALA A 33 7.93 -9.43 -19.90
N PRO A 34 7.31 -8.58 -19.07
CA PRO A 34 7.79 -7.22 -18.91
C PRO A 34 9.18 -7.24 -18.26
N THR A 35 10.21 -6.76 -18.96
CA THR A 35 11.51 -6.50 -18.34
C THR A 35 11.35 -5.38 -17.31
N LEU A 36 11.67 -5.66 -16.05
CA LEU A 36 11.60 -4.70 -14.96
C LEU A 36 12.89 -3.91 -14.86
N GLY A 37 12.83 -2.59 -15.09
CA GLY A 37 13.93 -1.67 -14.83
C GLY A 37 13.69 -0.84 -13.56
N ILE A 38 14.51 -1.03 -12.53
CA ILE A 38 14.55 -0.12 -11.36
C ILE A 38 15.64 0.90 -11.61
N ALA A 39 15.30 2.19 -11.66
CA ALA A 39 16.26 3.25 -11.95
C ALA A 39 16.21 4.37 -10.93
N HIS A 40 17.39 4.76 -10.42
CA HIS A 40 17.44 5.82 -9.41
C HIS A 40 17.22 7.23 -9.96
N LYS A 41 17.44 7.52 -11.26
CA LYS A 41 17.27 8.89 -11.78
C LYS A 41 17.02 9.08 -13.28
N SER A 42 17.12 8.07 -14.15
CA SER A 42 17.27 8.38 -15.59
C SER A 42 16.82 7.31 -16.60
N PHE A 43 15.90 6.41 -16.28
CA PHE A 43 15.43 5.45 -17.30
C PHE A 43 14.32 5.99 -18.22
N GLY A 44 13.70 7.11 -17.85
CA GLY A 44 12.47 7.55 -18.51
C GLY A 44 12.50 8.96 -19.08
N VAL A 45 13.65 9.62 -19.24
CA VAL A 45 13.63 11.02 -19.73
C VAL A 45 12.96 11.13 -21.12
N ALA A 46 13.07 10.10 -21.96
CA ALA A 46 12.38 10.00 -23.25
C ALA A 46 10.90 9.59 -23.16
N ALA A 47 10.51 8.80 -22.15
CA ALA A 47 9.13 8.31 -21.96
C ALA A 47 8.27 9.22 -21.06
N ILE A 48 8.90 10.03 -20.22
CA ILE A 48 8.29 10.86 -19.16
C ILE A 48 8.23 12.33 -19.62
N ASN A 49 9.09 12.77 -20.54
CA ASN A 49 9.11 14.16 -21.02
C ASN A 49 9.31 14.24 -22.57
N PRO A 50 8.23 14.37 -23.36
CA PRO A 50 8.30 14.41 -24.83
C PRO A 50 9.07 15.64 -25.39
N SER A 51 9.35 16.64 -24.54
CA SER A 51 10.12 17.84 -24.88
C SER A 51 11.64 17.69 -24.72
N HIS A 52 12.15 16.58 -24.17
CA HIS A 52 13.59 16.39 -23.98
C HIS A 52 14.27 15.93 -25.29
N PRO A 53 15.50 16.35 -25.63
CA PRO A 53 16.18 15.96 -26.88
C PRO A 53 16.27 14.43 -27.09
N LEU A 54 16.35 13.66 -26.01
CA LEU A 54 16.36 12.20 -26.01
C LEU A 54 15.00 11.56 -26.35
N ALA A 55 13.89 12.29 -26.29
CA ALA A 55 12.56 11.83 -26.69
C ALA A 55 12.36 11.81 -28.22
N GLN A 56 13.26 12.43 -28.98
CA GLN A 56 13.21 12.51 -30.45
C GLN A 56 13.95 11.36 -31.14
N MET A 57 14.67 10.52 -30.39
CA MET A 57 15.26 9.29 -30.95
C MET A 57 14.22 8.17 -30.99
N PRO A 58 14.10 7.39 -32.09
CA PRO A 58 13.20 6.26 -32.14
C PRO A 58 13.55 5.27 -31.03
N LEU A 59 12.63 5.08 -30.08
CA LEU A 59 12.76 4.04 -29.06
C LEU A 59 12.75 2.67 -29.79
N PRO A 60 13.69 1.74 -29.47
CA PRO A 60 13.67 0.40 -30.03
C PRO A 60 12.28 -0.25 -29.83
N PRO A 61 11.77 -1.04 -30.81
CA PRO A 61 10.43 -1.63 -30.74
C PRO A 61 10.20 -2.49 -29.50
N SER A 62 11.27 -3.04 -28.91
CA SER A 62 11.25 -3.86 -27.70
C SER A 62 10.98 -3.08 -26.39
N MET A 63 11.07 -1.75 -26.40
CA MET A 63 10.86 -0.92 -25.20
C MET A 63 9.39 -0.54 -24.93
N LYS A 64 8.46 -0.81 -25.86
CA LYS A 64 7.03 -0.48 -25.69
C LYS A 64 6.33 -1.27 -24.57
N ASN A 65 6.86 -2.44 -24.21
CA ASN A 65 6.31 -3.32 -23.18
C ASN A 65 7.15 -3.35 -21.89
N CYS A 66 8.13 -2.46 -21.75
CA CYS A 66 8.99 -2.40 -20.57
C CYS A 66 8.27 -1.72 -19.39
N ILE A 67 8.35 -2.33 -18.21
CA ILE A 67 7.87 -1.74 -16.96
C ILE A 67 9.06 -1.11 -16.25
N GLN A 68 8.92 0.15 -15.88
CA GLN A 68 9.99 0.93 -15.27
C GLN A 68 9.50 1.59 -13.99
N LEU A 69 10.33 1.54 -12.95
CA LEU A 69 10.08 2.20 -11.67
C LEU A 69 11.28 3.09 -11.34
N ALA A 70 11.01 4.35 -11.06
CA ALA A 70 12.00 5.37 -10.76
C ALA A 70 11.74 6.04 -9.41
N ALA A 71 12.83 6.30 -8.68
CA ALA A 71 12.76 6.81 -7.31
C ALA A 71 12.33 8.29 -7.23
N CYS A 72 12.69 9.10 -8.21
CA CYS A 72 12.43 10.54 -8.20
C CYS A 72 12.24 11.09 -9.61
N GLU A 73 11.64 12.27 -9.71
CA GLU A 73 11.56 13.03 -10.95
C GLU A 73 12.93 13.61 -11.33
N ALA A 74 13.12 13.98 -12.59
CA ALA A 74 14.42 14.40 -13.13
C ALA A 74 15.05 15.60 -12.39
N SER A 75 14.22 16.51 -11.87
CA SER A 75 14.64 17.71 -11.14
C SER A 75 14.78 17.50 -9.63
N GLU A 76 14.35 16.36 -9.10
CA GLU A 76 14.30 16.11 -7.67
C GLU A 76 15.59 15.47 -7.14
N LEU A 77 15.78 15.56 -5.82
CA LEU A 77 16.86 14.89 -5.10
C LEU A 77 16.26 13.82 -4.18
N LEU A 78 17.06 12.78 -3.91
CA LEU A 78 16.68 11.78 -2.92
C LEU A 78 16.76 12.37 -1.51
N PRO A 79 15.92 11.89 -0.58
CA PRO A 79 15.95 12.35 0.80
C PRO A 79 17.30 12.02 1.48
N MET A 80 17.82 12.98 2.23
CA MET A 80 19.08 12.86 2.99
C MET A 80 18.85 12.80 4.52
N ASN A 81 17.65 12.40 4.95
CA ASN A 81 17.33 12.29 6.37
C ASN A 81 18.12 11.14 7.02
N PRO A 82 18.93 11.38 8.07
CA PRO A 82 19.73 10.33 8.73
C PRO A 82 18.89 9.23 9.38
N ASP A 83 17.64 9.52 9.73
CA ASP A 83 16.73 8.55 10.35
C ASP A 83 16.14 7.55 9.34
N LEU A 84 16.37 7.75 8.04
CA LEU A 84 15.91 6.89 6.96
C LEU A 84 17.09 6.18 6.28
N PRO A 85 16.85 5.00 5.67
CA PRO A 85 17.86 4.36 4.85
C PRO A 85 18.19 5.21 3.60
N ALA A 86 19.45 5.19 3.19
CA ALA A 86 19.92 5.90 1.99
C ALA A 86 19.25 5.38 0.70
N ASP A 87 18.84 4.11 0.68
CA ASP A 87 18.14 3.43 -0.40
C ASP A 87 16.62 3.35 -0.13
N LEU A 88 16.01 4.44 0.35
CA LEU A 88 14.60 4.51 0.75
C LEU A 88 13.64 3.91 -0.29
N PHE A 89 13.84 4.20 -1.58
CA PHE A 89 12.99 3.67 -2.64
C PHE A 89 13.04 2.15 -2.74
N THR A 90 14.26 1.60 -2.81
CA THR A 90 14.48 0.15 -2.84
C THR A 90 13.94 -0.52 -1.58
N SER A 91 14.14 0.11 -0.42
CA SER A 91 13.58 -0.34 0.86
C SER A 91 12.05 -0.40 0.83
N CYS A 92 11.37 0.58 0.23
CA CYS A 92 9.92 0.54 0.02
C CYS A 92 9.49 -0.62 -0.87
N LEU A 93 10.22 -0.89 -1.95
CA LEU A 93 9.89 -1.95 -2.89
C LEU A 93 10.16 -3.36 -2.35
N THR A 94 11.15 -3.53 -1.49
CA THR A 94 11.61 -4.86 -1.04
C THR A 94 11.20 -5.20 0.39
N THR A 95 11.05 -4.20 1.26
CA THR A 95 10.70 -4.37 2.68
C THR A 95 9.59 -3.39 3.11
N PRO A 96 8.42 -3.39 2.43
CA PRO A 96 7.39 -2.37 2.59
C PRO A 96 6.90 -2.24 4.04
N ILE A 97 6.68 -3.36 4.74
CA ILE A 97 6.19 -3.34 6.12
C ILE A 97 7.20 -2.71 7.07
N LYS A 98 8.50 -3.07 6.95
CA LYS A 98 9.54 -2.53 7.81
C LYS A 98 9.66 -1.01 7.64
N ILE A 99 9.68 -0.53 6.40
CA ILE A 99 9.81 0.90 6.15
C ILE A 99 8.52 1.68 6.50
N ALA A 100 7.34 1.09 6.28
CA ALA A 100 6.06 1.71 6.63
C ALA A 100 5.97 1.95 8.14
N LEU A 101 6.34 0.97 8.95
CA LEU A 101 6.34 1.07 10.41
C LEU A 101 7.39 2.09 10.90
N ARG A 102 8.62 2.01 10.38
CA ARG A 102 9.68 2.98 10.70
C ARG A 102 9.23 4.41 10.40
N TRP A 103 8.69 4.64 9.21
CA TRP A 103 8.18 5.95 8.79
C TRP A 103 6.98 6.40 9.64
N PHE A 104 6.06 5.49 9.99
CA PHE A 104 4.92 5.78 10.85
C PHE A 104 5.38 6.31 12.21
N CYS A 105 6.35 5.66 12.86
CA CYS A 105 6.89 6.11 14.15
C CYS A 105 7.59 7.47 14.10
N MET A 106 8.08 7.89 12.93
CA MET A 106 8.65 9.23 12.72
C MET A 106 7.58 10.31 12.52
N GLN A 107 6.32 9.93 12.26
CA GLN A 107 5.24 10.89 12.09
C GLN A 107 4.76 11.49 13.41
N LYS A 108 4.22 12.71 13.35
CA LYS A 108 3.66 13.43 14.51
C LYS A 108 2.51 12.65 15.19
N SER A 109 1.79 11.79 14.45
CA SER A 109 0.69 10.95 14.94
C SER A 109 1.16 9.82 15.87
N ALA A 110 2.37 9.28 15.69
CA ALA A 110 2.90 8.21 16.54
C ALA A 110 3.17 8.64 17.99
N LYS A 111 3.19 9.95 18.26
CA LYS A 111 3.29 10.48 19.64
C LYS A 111 2.08 10.14 20.52
N LEU A 112 1.01 9.60 19.94
CA LEU A 112 -0.20 9.18 20.66
C LEU A 112 -0.03 7.81 21.34
N VAL A 113 0.93 6.98 20.91
CA VAL A 113 1.25 5.71 21.57
C VAL A 113 2.57 5.87 22.34
N PRO A 114 2.52 6.30 23.62
CA PRO A 114 3.73 6.39 24.43
C PRO A 114 4.37 5.00 24.59
N GLY A 115 5.67 4.90 24.28
CA GLY A 115 6.48 3.68 24.54
C GLY A 115 6.91 2.86 23.32
N VAL A 116 6.46 3.19 22.10
CA VAL A 116 6.90 2.49 20.88
C VAL A 116 8.20 3.12 20.36
N THR A 117 9.33 2.43 20.55
CA THR A 117 10.63 2.83 20.00
C THR A 117 10.91 2.14 18.66
N LEU A 118 11.84 2.68 17.87
CA LEU A 118 12.31 2.06 16.62
C LEU A 118 12.84 0.63 16.84
N ASP A 119 13.45 0.37 18.01
CA ASP A 119 13.95 -0.96 18.39
C ASP A 119 12.82 -1.99 18.56
N LEU A 120 11.63 -1.53 18.95
CA LEU A 120 10.46 -2.39 19.13
C LEU A 120 9.93 -2.89 17.77
N ILE A 121 10.04 -2.07 16.73
CA ILE A 121 9.63 -2.41 15.35
C ILE A 121 10.49 -3.56 14.79
N GLU A 122 11.77 -3.61 15.15
CA GLU A 122 12.64 -4.70 14.70
C GLU A 122 12.35 -6.02 15.41
N LYS A 123 11.64 -5.97 16.55
CA LYS A 123 11.30 -7.13 17.39
C LYS A 123 9.87 -7.62 17.21
N ILE A 124 9.14 -7.13 16.21
CA ILE A 124 7.77 -7.58 15.94
C ILE A 124 7.78 -9.10 15.68
N PRO A 125 7.06 -9.89 16.49
CA PRO A 125 7.10 -11.33 16.35
C PRO A 125 6.34 -11.75 15.09
N GLY A 126 6.85 -12.79 14.43
CA GLY A 126 6.16 -13.43 13.33
C GLY A 126 6.94 -13.59 12.04
N ARG A 127 6.22 -14.00 11.00
CA ARG A 127 6.71 -14.14 9.64
C ARG A 127 5.70 -13.54 8.69
N LEU A 128 6.16 -12.89 7.62
CA LEU A 128 5.30 -12.23 6.62
C LEU A 128 4.26 -13.17 5.97
N ASN A 129 4.57 -14.47 5.91
CA ASN A 129 3.71 -15.49 5.32
C ASN A 129 2.69 -16.08 6.31
N ASP A 130 2.87 -15.84 7.62
CA ASP A 130 2.00 -16.40 8.66
C ASP A 130 1.01 -15.36 9.17
N ARG A 131 -0.22 -15.43 8.64
CA ARG A 131 -1.33 -14.53 8.99
C ARG A 131 -1.79 -14.65 10.44
N ARG A 132 -1.27 -15.60 11.24
CA ARG A 132 -1.57 -15.68 12.68
C ARG A 132 -0.61 -14.85 13.53
N THR A 133 0.45 -14.34 12.91
CA THR A 133 1.47 -13.55 13.59
C THR A 133 1.28 -12.07 13.31
N PRO A 134 1.69 -11.17 14.22
CA PRO A 134 1.55 -9.74 14.00
C PRO A 134 2.12 -9.22 12.69
N LEU A 135 3.33 -9.69 12.37
CA LEU A 135 3.99 -9.30 11.14
C LEU A 135 3.23 -9.78 9.89
N GLY A 136 2.67 -10.99 9.92
CA GLY A 136 1.90 -11.52 8.79
C GLY A 136 0.50 -10.94 8.66
N GLU A 137 -0.16 -10.59 9.77
CA GLU A 137 -1.43 -9.83 9.73
C GLU A 137 -1.22 -8.45 9.10
N LEU A 138 -0.20 -7.69 9.55
CA LEU A 138 0.14 -6.40 8.95
C LEU A 138 0.43 -6.52 7.45
N ASN A 139 1.20 -7.53 7.04
CA ASN A 139 1.49 -7.78 5.63
C ASN A 139 0.22 -8.08 4.82
N TRP A 140 -0.71 -8.84 5.39
CA TRP A 140 -1.97 -9.17 4.74
C TRP A 140 -2.88 -7.94 4.61
N ILE A 141 -3.00 -7.13 5.66
CA ILE A 141 -3.74 -5.86 5.65
C ILE A 141 -3.14 -4.91 4.61
N PHE A 142 -1.81 -4.76 4.60
CA PHE A 142 -1.10 -3.94 3.61
C PHE A 142 -1.43 -4.35 2.18
N THR A 143 -1.39 -5.65 1.91
CA THR A 143 -1.72 -6.22 0.59
C THR A 143 -3.16 -5.90 0.20
N ALA A 144 -4.11 -6.07 1.12
CA ALA A 144 -5.53 -5.80 0.88
C ALA A 144 -5.80 -4.31 0.61
N ILE A 145 -5.18 -3.43 1.41
CA ILE A 145 -5.32 -1.98 1.26
C ILE A 145 -4.73 -1.49 -0.07
N THR A 146 -3.52 -1.92 -0.41
CA THR A 146 -2.87 -1.51 -1.66
C THR A 146 -3.59 -2.06 -2.90
N ASP A 147 -4.09 -3.30 -2.87
CA ASP A 147 -4.97 -3.83 -3.93
C ASP A 147 -6.25 -2.99 -4.07
N THR A 148 -6.87 -2.60 -2.96
CA THR A 148 -8.11 -1.79 -2.96
C THR A 148 -7.87 -0.40 -3.54
N ILE A 149 -6.77 0.26 -3.15
CA ILE A 149 -6.38 1.56 -3.71
C ILE A 149 -6.17 1.44 -5.22
N ALA A 150 -5.40 0.44 -5.66
CA ALA A 150 -5.13 0.22 -7.07
C ALA A 150 -6.41 -0.05 -7.88
N TRP A 151 -7.32 -0.86 -7.36
CA TRP A 151 -8.60 -1.16 -8.02
C TRP A 151 -9.49 0.07 -8.19
N ASN A 152 -9.53 0.95 -7.19
CA ASN A 152 -10.38 2.14 -7.21
C ASN A 152 -9.81 3.28 -8.06
N VAL A 153 -8.48 3.38 -8.17
CA VAL A 153 -7.81 4.49 -8.86
C VAL A 153 -7.45 4.16 -10.31
N LEU A 154 -7.11 2.91 -10.62
CA LEU A 154 -6.60 2.52 -11.93
C LEU A 154 -7.72 2.10 -12.90
N PRO A 155 -7.58 2.38 -14.22
CA PRO A 155 -8.41 1.76 -15.23
C PRO A 155 -8.31 0.23 -15.17
N ARG A 156 -9.42 -0.46 -15.47
CA ARG A 156 -9.53 -1.93 -15.34
C ARG A 156 -8.42 -2.68 -16.08
N ASP A 157 -8.12 -2.28 -17.31
CA ASP A 157 -7.09 -2.94 -18.13
C ASP A 157 -5.69 -2.77 -17.55
N LEU A 158 -5.40 -1.58 -17.03
CA LEU A 158 -4.11 -1.28 -16.39
C LEU A 158 -3.97 -2.05 -15.07
N PHE A 159 -5.03 -2.12 -14.27
CA PHE A 159 -5.05 -2.91 -13.05
C PHE A 159 -4.80 -4.39 -13.33
N GLN A 160 -5.49 -4.97 -14.32
CA GLN A 160 -5.29 -6.38 -14.68
C GLN A 160 -3.85 -6.64 -15.13
N LYS A 161 -3.29 -5.76 -15.97
CA LYS A 161 -1.91 -5.86 -16.46
C LYS A 161 -0.88 -5.79 -15.33
N LEU A 162 -1.03 -4.87 -14.38
CA LEU A 162 -0.01 -4.63 -13.36
C LEU A 162 -0.19 -5.43 -12.08
N PHE A 163 -1.42 -5.68 -11.64
CA PHE A 163 -1.73 -6.29 -10.33
C PHE A 163 -2.19 -7.75 -10.41
N ARG A 164 -2.50 -8.27 -11.61
CA ARG A 164 -3.03 -9.64 -11.80
C ARG A 164 -2.22 -10.53 -12.74
N GLN A 165 -1.47 -9.97 -13.69
CA GLN A 165 -0.75 -10.77 -14.69
C GLN A 165 0.50 -11.49 -14.14
N ASP A 166 1.35 -10.79 -13.40
CA ASP A 166 2.60 -11.31 -12.85
C ASP A 166 2.70 -11.00 -11.35
N LEU A 167 3.03 -12.01 -10.54
CA LEU A 167 3.06 -11.90 -9.08
C LEU A 167 4.15 -10.95 -8.58
N LEU A 168 5.33 -10.93 -9.23
CA LEU A 168 6.44 -10.06 -8.87
C LEU A 168 6.10 -8.61 -9.23
N VAL A 169 5.61 -8.37 -10.45
CA VAL A 169 5.17 -7.05 -10.90
C VAL A 169 4.07 -6.51 -9.99
N ALA A 170 3.07 -7.34 -9.68
CA ALA A 170 1.98 -6.96 -8.78
C ALA A 170 2.49 -6.61 -7.38
N SER A 171 3.43 -7.39 -6.84
CA SER A 171 4.07 -7.11 -5.55
C SER A 171 4.81 -5.76 -5.58
N LEU A 172 5.61 -5.52 -6.62
CA LEU A 172 6.35 -4.28 -6.78
C LEU A 172 5.44 -3.06 -6.91
N PHE A 173 4.32 -3.17 -7.63
CA PHE A 173 3.38 -2.06 -7.77
C PHE A 173 2.59 -1.79 -6.49
N ARG A 174 2.21 -2.81 -5.70
CA ARG A 174 1.67 -2.60 -4.34
C ARG A 174 2.65 -1.81 -3.48
N ASN A 175 3.92 -2.22 -3.52
CA ASN A 175 4.98 -1.61 -2.74
C ASN A 175 5.35 -0.21 -3.27
N PHE A 176 5.17 0.02 -4.58
CA PHE A 176 5.35 1.33 -5.21
C PHE A 176 4.31 2.34 -4.73
N LEU A 177 3.05 1.94 -4.47
CA LEU A 177 2.05 2.85 -3.88
C LEU A 177 2.49 3.36 -2.49
N LEU A 178 3.13 2.50 -1.70
CA LEU A 178 3.74 2.90 -0.43
C LEU A 178 4.92 3.85 -0.65
N ALA A 179 5.79 3.55 -1.62
CA ALA A 179 6.91 4.42 -1.97
C ALA A 179 6.43 5.82 -2.39
N GLU A 180 5.38 5.91 -3.21
CA GLU A 180 4.75 7.17 -3.62
C GLU A 180 4.31 7.98 -2.40
N ARG A 181 3.66 7.32 -1.43
CA ARG A 181 3.18 7.96 -0.20
C ARG A 181 4.32 8.44 0.71
N ILE A 182 5.32 7.60 0.97
CA ILE A 182 6.43 7.92 1.89
C ILE A 182 7.31 9.01 1.27
N MET A 183 7.74 8.83 0.01
CA MET A 183 8.71 9.72 -0.61
C MET A 183 8.12 11.12 -0.85
N ARG A 184 6.81 11.24 -1.08
CA ARG A 184 6.14 12.55 -1.15
C ARG A 184 6.24 13.36 0.13
N SER A 185 6.34 12.72 1.30
CA SER A 185 6.55 13.43 2.56
C SER A 185 7.94 14.10 2.66
N TYR A 186 8.86 13.73 1.76
CA TYR A 186 10.21 14.28 1.65
C TYR A 186 10.45 14.98 0.30
N ASN A 187 9.39 15.51 -0.31
CA ASN A 187 9.45 16.27 -1.58
C ASN A 187 10.11 15.49 -2.72
N CYS A 188 9.88 14.18 -2.74
CA CYS A 188 10.42 13.27 -3.74
C CYS A 188 9.26 12.49 -4.35
N THR A 189 9.18 12.46 -5.68
CA THR A 189 8.04 11.91 -6.42
C THR A 189 8.50 10.70 -7.24
N PRO A 190 8.21 9.48 -6.77
CA PRO A 190 8.47 8.27 -7.55
C PRO A 190 7.67 8.27 -8.85
N VAL A 191 8.27 7.77 -9.92
CA VAL A 191 7.66 7.72 -11.25
C VAL A 191 7.64 6.30 -11.78
N SER A 192 6.57 5.91 -12.45
CA SER A 192 6.45 4.60 -13.10
C SER A 192 6.15 4.73 -14.59
N SER A 193 6.53 3.72 -15.36
CA SER A 193 6.04 3.45 -16.71
C SER A 193 5.42 2.05 -16.73
N PRO A 194 4.11 1.91 -16.99
CA PRO A 194 3.13 2.97 -17.27
C PRO A 194 2.89 3.91 -16.07
N ARG A 195 2.53 5.17 -16.35
CA ARG A 195 2.31 6.20 -15.32
C ARG A 195 1.01 5.94 -14.58
N LEU A 196 1.07 5.88 -13.25
CA LEU A 196 -0.10 5.77 -12.39
C LEU A 196 -0.67 7.16 -12.05
N PRO A 197 -1.99 7.28 -11.86
CA PRO A 197 -2.59 8.43 -11.19
C PRO A 197 -2.12 8.51 -9.72
N PRO A 198 -2.16 9.70 -9.11
CA PRO A 198 -1.70 9.88 -7.73
C PRO A 198 -2.54 9.09 -6.73
N THR A 199 -1.91 8.29 -5.88
CA THR A 199 -2.60 7.43 -4.88
C THR A 199 -2.34 7.83 -3.43
N TYR A 200 -1.36 8.70 -3.19
CA TYR A 200 -0.89 9.06 -1.84
C TYR A 200 -1.94 9.68 -0.90
N MET A 201 -3.01 10.30 -1.42
CA MET A 201 -4.10 10.89 -0.63
C MET A 201 -5.34 9.99 -0.50
N HIS A 202 -5.29 8.75 -0.98
CA HIS A 202 -6.47 7.87 -0.96
C HIS A 202 -6.91 7.54 0.50
N ALA A 203 -8.21 7.59 0.77
CA ALA A 203 -8.76 7.42 2.13
C ALA A 203 -8.38 6.10 2.80
N MET A 204 -8.21 5.02 2.02
CA MET A 204 -7.76 3.72 2.53
C MET A 204 -6.40 3.76 3.25
N TRP A 205 -5.56 4.77 2.98
CA TRP A 205 -4.34 4.96 3.76
C TRP A 205 -4.59 5.30 5.23
N GLN A 206 -5.73 5.92 5.55
CA GLN A 206 -6.14 6.17 6.95
C GLN A 206 -6.48 4.85 7.66
N ALA A 207 -7.09 3.89 6.94
CA ALA A 207 -7.32 2.56 7.47
C ALA A 207 -6.01 1.81 7.74
N TRP A 208 -5.00 2.00 6.88
CA TRP A 208 -3.65 1.47 7.12
C TRP A 208 -3.01 2.09 8.37
N ASP A 209 -3.08 3.40 8.50
CA ASP A 209 -2.48 4.10 9.65
C ASP A 209 -3.10 3.65 10.97
N LEU A 210 -4.42 3.49 11.01
CA LEU A 210 -5.13 2.95 12.17
C LEU A 210 -4.74 1.49 12.46
N ALA A 211 -4.56 0.68 11.41
CA ALA A 211 -4.13 -0.70 11.57
C ALA A 211 -2.78 -0.81 12.25
N VAL A 212 -1.85 0.01 11.80
CA VAL A 212 -0.51 0.10 12.36
C VAL A 212 -0.57 0.60 13.80
N ASP A 213 -1.35 1.64 14.08
CA ASP A 213 -1.51 2.21 15.42
C ASP A 213 -1.99 1.16 16.44
N ILE A 214 -3.05 0.42 16.10
CA ILE A 214 -3.61 -0.66 16.93
C ILE A 214 -2.62 -1.81 17.11
N CYS A 215 -1.87 -2.16 16.06
CA CYS A 215 -0.84 -3.20 16.14
C CYS A 215 0.29 -2.79 17.08
N LEU A 216 0.76 -1.56 16.96
CA LEU A 216 1.89 -1.05 17.74
C LEU A 216 1.52 -0.82 19.21
N SER A 217 0.27 -0.44 19.52
CA SER A 217 -0.19 -0.28 20.90
C SER A 217 -0.24 -1.60 21.68
N GLN A 218 -0.46 -2.72 21.00
CA GLN A 218 -0.48 -4.06 21.60
C GLN A 218 0.93 -4.68 21.70
N LEU A 219 1.91 -4.09 21.02
CA LEU A 219 3.23 -4.70 20.88
C LEU A 219 4.01 -4.83 22.20
N PRO A 220 4.02 -3.82 23.10
CA PRO A 220 4.67 -3.94 24.41
C PRO A 220 4.10 -5.12 25.22
N THR A 221 2.77 -5.24 25.29
CA THR A 221 2.10 -6.32 26.04
C THR A 221 2.39 -7.71 25.46
N ILE A 222 2.53 -7.82 24.14
CA ILE A 222 2.81 -9.11 23.49
C ILE A 222 4.25 -9.55 23.72
N ILE A 223 5.19 -8.60 23.71
CA ILE A 223 6.60 -8.89 23.95
C ILE A 223 6.82 -9.27 25.43
N GLU A 224 6.13 -8.60 26.36
CA GLU A 224 6.29 -8.83 27.80
C GLU A 224 5.52 -10.07 28.30
N GLU A 225 4.29 -10.29 27.84
CA GLU A 225 3.38 -11.29 28.42
C GLU A 225 3.11 -12.50 27.51
N GLY A 226 3.58 -12.50 26.26
CA GLY A 226 3.35 -13.59 25.30
C GLY A 226 1.87 -13.81 24.93
N THR A 227 1.03 -12.78 25.11
CA THR A 227 -0.41 -12.82 24.84
C THR A 227 -0.73 -12.96 23.35
N ALA A 228 -1.88 -13.58 23.04
CA ALA A 228 -2.30 -13.82 21.67
C ALA A 228 -2.63 -12.50 20.95
N PHE A 229 -1.87 -12.19 19.91
CA PHE A 229 -2.13 -11.03 19.06
C PHE A 229 -3.45 -11.18 18.28
N ARG A 230 -4.32 -10.18 18.37
CA ARG A 230 -5.58 -10.15 17.64
C ARG A 230 -5.89 -8.72 17.20
N ILE A 231 -5.39 -8.30 16.02
CA ILE A 231 -5.76 -6.99 15.46
C ILE A 231 -7.28 -6.88 15.37
N TRP A 232 -7.94 -7.90 14.83
CA TRP A 232 -9.38 -7.91 14.53
C TRP A 232 -10.32 -7.83 15.74
N GLN A 233 -9.86 -8.07 16.97
CA GLN A 233 -10.69 -7.85 18.16
C GLN A 233 -10.79 -6.35 18.53
N ASN A 234 -9.77 -5.55 18.17
CA ASN A 234 -9.72 -4.11 18.42
C ASN A 234 -9.78 -3.28 17.12
N PHE A 235 -9.73 -3.93 15.96
CA PHE A 235 -9.81 -3.32 14.63
C PHE A 235 -11.23 -2.88 14.35
N ASP A 236 -11.52 -1.66 14.77
CA ASP A 236 -12.77 -1.01 14.43
C ASP A 236 -12.44 0.26 13.63
N PRO A 237 -12.25 0.14 12.29
CA PRO A 237 -12.18 1.31 11.40
C PRO A 237 -13.33 2.28 11.62
N TRP A 238 -14.44 1.76 12.13
CA TRP A 238 -15.67 2.49 12.38
C TRP A 238 -15.72 3.13 13.77
N ARG A 239 -14.82 2.83 14.72
CA ARG A 239 -14.74 3.54 16.01
C ARG A 239 -14.36 5.02 15.82
N TRP A 240 -13.52 5.30 14.82
CA TRP A 240 -13.19 6.68 14.40
C TRP A 240 -14.28 7.30 13.52
N CYS A 241 -14.91 6.50 12.66
CA CYS A 241 -16.10 6.89 11.90
C CYS A 241 -17.32 7.20 12.82
N ARG A 242 -17.38 6.59 14.01
CA ARG A 242 -18.35 6.85 15.09
C ARG A 242 -18.25 8.29 15.62
N SER A 243 -17.05 8.88 15.59
CA SER A 243 -16.82 10.28 15.98
C SER A 243 -17.18 11.29 14.88
N ARG A 244 -17.25 10.86 13.61
CA ARG A 244 -17.63 11.70 12.46
C ARG A 244 -18.44 10.89 11.44
N GLN A 245 -19.76 10.84 11.67
CA GLN A 245 -20.81 10.53 10.68
C GLN A 245 -20.93 9.08 10.12
N ALA A 246 -20.62 8.02 10.89
CA ALA A 246 -20.83 6.64 10.42
C ALA A 246 -22.28 6.18 10.13
N PRO A 247 -23.33 6.49 10.92
CA PRO A 247 -24.66 5.87 10.68
C PRO A 247 -25.35 6.37 9.40
N ALA A 248 -24.85 7.45 8.79
CA ALA A 248 -25.43 8.02 7.56
C ALA A 248 -24.83 7.46 6.26
N SER A 249 -23.62 6.89 6.29
CA SER A 249 -22.93 6.42 5.08
C SER A 249 -23.10 4.93 4.78
N SER A 250 -23.56 4.13 5.74
CA SER A 250 -23.78 2.67 5.59
C SER A 250 -25.20 2.31 5.12
N THR A 251 -26.16 3.23 5.27
CA THR A 251 -27.55 3.13 4.78
C THR A 251 -27.66 2.77 3.27
N PRO A 252 -26.86 3.36 2.35
CA PRO A 252 -26.93 2.99 0.94
C PRO A 252 -26.37 1.58 0.64
N LEU A 253 -25.42 1.07 1.42
CA LEU A 253 -24.81 -0.26 1.19
C LEU A 253 -25.74 -1.42 1.59
N LEU A 254 -26.64 -1.19 2.55
CA LEU A 254 -27.69 -2.16 2.92
C LEU A 254 -28.76 -2.29 1.83
N SER A 255 -28.81 -1.36 0.88
CA SER A 255 -29.74 -1.36 -0.25
C SER A 255 -29.06 -1.76 -1.57
N ASP A 256 -27.80 -2.20 -1.52
CA ASP A 256 -27.00 -2.49 -2.71
C ASP A 256 -27.62 -3.64 -3.53
N PRO A 257 -27.65 -3.57 -4.88
CA PRO A 257 -28.19 -4.64 -5.71
C PRO A 257 -27.46 -5.98 -5.51
N ILE A 258 -26.18 -5.96 -5.12
CA ILE A 258 -25.34 -7.15 -4.95
C ILE A 258 -25.51 -7.72 -3.52
N PRO A 259 -25.98 -8.97 -3.36
CA PRO A 259 -26.24 -9.55 -2.04
C PRO A 259 -24.97 -9.76 -1.20
N GLU A 260 -23.80 -9.96 -1.81
CA GLU A 260 -22.52 -10.06 -1.11
C GLU A 260 -22.11 -8.74 -0.46
N VAL A 261 -22.41 -7.61 -1.12
CA VAL A 261 -22.14 -6.25 -0.58
C VAL A 261 -23.05 -5.97 0.61
N ARG A 262 -24.34 -6.34 0.50
CA ARG A 262 -25.28 -6.27 1.63
C ARG A 262 -24.84 -7.16 2.79
N CYS A 263 -24.41 -8.39 2.53
CA CYS A 263 -23.89 -9.31 3.54
C CYS A 263 -22.65 -8.76 4.25
N ALA A 264 -21.72 -8.16 3.51
CA ALA A 264 -20.53 -7.52 4.08
C ALA A 264 -20.90 -6.34 4.98
N ALA A 265 -21.89 -5.54 4.56
CA ALA A 265 -22.43 -4.43 5.37
C ALA A 265 -23.11 -4.93 6.65
N VAL A 266 -23.92 -5.99 6.57
CA VAL A 266 -24.56 -6.64 7.74
C VAL A 266 -23.51 -7.18 8.71
N PHE A 267 -22.51 -7.91 8.21
CA PHE A 267 -21.42 -8.45 9.02
C PHE A 267 -20.63 -7.35 9.73
N ALA A 268 -20.35 -6.25 9.04
CA ALA A 268 -19.64 -5.10 9.60
C ALA A 268 -20.46 -4.41 10.72
N LEU A 269 -21.76 -4.18 10.49
CA LEU A 269 -22.66 -3.58 11.48
C LEU A 269 -22.93 -4.49 12.68
N GLY A 270 -23.03 -5.81 12.48
CA GLY A 270 -23.15 -6.78 13.57
C GLY A 270 -21.89 -6.81 14.46
N THR A 271 -20.71 -6.77 13.83
CA THR A 271 -19.43 -6.68 14.55
C THR A 271 -19.31 -5.37 15.34
N PHE A 272 -19.83 -4.26 14.80
CA PHE A 272 -19.87 -2.95 15.46
C PHE A 272 -20.67 -2.97 16.77
N VAL A 273 -21.86 -3.60 16.79
CA VAL A 273 -22.69 -3.72 18.02
C VAL A 273 -22.05 -4.67 19.04
N GLY A 274 -21.38 -5.73 18.57
CA GLY A 274 -20.78 -6.75 19.43
C GLY A 274 -19.54 -6.30 20.22
N ASN A 275 -18.89 -5.19 19.85
CA ASN A 275 -17.58 -4.79 20.37
C ASN A 275 -17.60 -3.61 21.36
N SER A 276 -18.74 -3.30 21.97
CA SER A 276 -18.85 -2.22 22.97
C SER A 276 -18.25 -2.66 24.32
N ALA A 277 -16.95 -2.40 24.53
CA ALA A 277 -16.25 -2.68 25.80
C ALA A 277 -16.71 -1.82 26.99
N GLU A 278 -17.25 -0.62 26.73
CA GLU A 278 -17.89 0.24 27.74
C GLU A 278 -19.28 0.68 27.26
N ARG A 279 -20.31 0.38 28.04
CA ARG A 279 -21.69 0.80 27.77
C ARG A 279 -21.93 2.19 28.34
N THR A 280 -21.87 3.20 27.48
CA THR A 280 -22.29 4.57 27.77
C THR A 280 -23.67 4.83 27.15
N ASP A 281 -24.43 5.82 27.65
CA ASP A 281 -25.77 6.15 27.10
C ASP A 281 -25.74 6.55 25.61
N HIS A 282 -24.59 7.09 25.18
CA HIS A 282 -24.36 7.40 23.77
C HIS A 282 -24.11 6.13 22.94
N SER A 283 -23.36 5.16 23.47
CA SER A 283 -23.10 3.91 22.74
C SER A 283 -24.37 3.09 22.58
N THR A 284 -25.21 3.01 23.62
CA THR A 284 -26.50 2.29 23.57
C THR A 284 -27.48 2.88 22.56
N THR A 285 -27.51 4.20 22.42
CA THR A 285 -28.35 4.88 21.40
C THR A 285 -27.91 4.52 19.98
N ILE A 286 -26.60 4.47 19.73
CA ILE A 286 -26.07 4.08 18.41
C ILE A 286 -26.32 2.60 18.14
N ASP A 287 -26.09 1.74 19.14
CA ASP A 287 -26.32 0.29 19.02
C ASP A 287 -27.80 0.00 18.73
N HIS A 288 -28.72 0.76 19.35
CA HIS A 288 -30.15 0.69 19.07
C HIS A 288 -30.49 1.10 17.62
N ASN A 289 -29.91 2.19 17.12
CA ASN A 289 -30.12 2.63 15.74
C ASN A 289 -29.62 1.59 14.72
N VAL A 290 -28.43 1.01 14.97
CA VAL A 290 -27.87 -0.05 14.11
C VAL A 290 -28.74 -1.31 14.16
N ALA A 291 -29.21 -1.70 15.34
CA ALA A 291 -30.13 -2.83 15.48
C ALA A 291 -31.43 -2.63 14.68
N MET A 292 -32.00 -1.42 14.71
CA MET A 292 -33.19 -1.09 13.92
C MET A 292 -32.93 -1.10 12.41
N MET A 293 -31.74 -0.70 11.95
CA MET A 293 -31.35 -0.80 10.54
C MET A 293 -31.20 -2.25 10.08
N LEU A 294 -30.55 -3.10 10.89
CA LEU A 294 -30.39 -4.53 10.58
C LEU A 294 -31.73 -5.28 10.58
N ALA A 295 -32.66 -4.88 11.46
CA ALA A 295 -34.00 -5.48 11.51
C ALA A 295 -34.79 -5.31 10.20
N GLN A 296 -34.48 -4.30 9.39
CA GLN A 296 -35.13 -4.10 8.08
C GLN A 296 -34.74 -5.19 7.05
N LEU A 297 -33.61 -5.88 7.25
CA LEU A 297 -33.08 -6.91 6.34
C LEU A 297 -33.58 -8.33 6.65
N ILE A 298 -34.45 -8.50 7.65
CA ILE A 298 -35.08 -9.79 7.97
C ILE A 298 -35.87 -10.34 6.76
N ASN A 299 -36.40 -9.45 5.93
CA ASN A 299 -37.14 -9.79 4.71
C ASN A 299 -36.29 -9.78 3.43
N ASP A 300 -34.95 -9.79 3.54
CA ASP A 300 -34.08 -9.82 2.36
C ASP A 300 -34.29 -11.11 1.54
N GLY A 301 -34.38 -10.98 0.22
CA GLY A 301 -34.59 -12.12 -0.68
C GLY A 301 -33.42 -13.12 -0.68
N SER A 302 -32.20 -12.67 -0.35
CA SER A 302 -31.02 -13.53 -0.29
C SER A 302 -30.91 -14.26 1.06
N PRO A 303 -30.79 -15.60 1.08
CA PRO A 303 -30.56 -16.35 2.30
C PRO A 303 -29.16 -16.13 2.88
N VAL A 304 -28.21 -15.59 2.11
CA VAL A 304 -26.85 -15.29 2.57
C VAL A 304 -26.83 -14.04 3.46
N VAL A 305 -27.66 -13.05 3.15
CA VAL A 305 -27.77 -11.81 3.93
C VAL A 305 -28.52 -12.03 5.25
N ARG A 306 -29.41 -13.03 5.30
CA ARG A 306 -30.22 -13.38 6.48
C ARG A 306 -29.51 -14.32 7.47
N LYS A 307 -28.38 -14.90 7.11
CA LYS A 307 -27.58 -15.81 7.95
C LYS A 307 -26.54 -15.02 8.74
#